data_AF-J2ZF51-F1
#
_entry.id   AF-J2ZF51-F1
#
_cell.length_a   1.000
_cell.length_b   1.000
_cell.length_c   1.000
_cell.angle_alpha   90.00
_cell.angle_beta   90.00
_cell.angle_gamma   90.00
#
_symmetry.space_group_name_H-M   'P 1'
#
loop_
_entity.id
_entity.type
_entity.pdbx_description
1 polymer ?
#
loop_
_entity_poly.entity_id
_entity_poly.type
_entity_poly.pdbx_seq_one_letter_code
_entity_poly.pdbx_strand_id
1 'polypeptide(L)' 'MDFTTKGLVGIVLMVVGTLALIPGVAPEVTTLEQLLLFPAAAAVTYGTYLVGTEGDGRPV' A
#
# COMPACT_ATOMS: atom_id res chain seq x y z
N MET A 1 16.11 0.66 13.81
CA MET A 1 15.20 -0.45 13.42
C MET A 1 15.85 -1.08 12.21
N ASP A 2 16.35 -2.30 12.35
CA ASP A 2 16.86 -3.04 11.19
C ASP A 2 15.64 -3.63 10.48
N PHE A 3 15.28 -3.04 9.34
CA PHE A 3 14.22 -3.57 8.50
C PHE A 3 14.76 -4.75 7.70
N THR A 4 14.04 -5.86 7.72
CA THR A 4 14.22 -6.93 6.74
C THR A 4 13.81 -6.41 5.36
N THR A 5 14.28 -7.06 4.29
CA THR A 5 13.85 -6.73 2.93
C THR A 5 12.32 -6.82 2.78
N LYS A 6 11.68 -7.77 3.48
CA LYS A 6 10.21 -7.94 3.48
C LYS A 6 9.52 -6.71 4.07
N GLY A 7 9.98 -6.24 5.22
CA GLY A 7 9.48 -5.02 5.87
C GLY A 7 9.65 -3.79 5.01
N LEU A 8 10.85 -3.63 4.44
CA LEU A 8 11.16 -2.50 3.57
C LEU A 8 10.26 -2.47 2.34
N VAL A 9 10.01 -3.62 1.70
CA VAL A 9 9.05 -3.73 0.60
C VAL A 9 7.65 -3.36 1.06
N GLY A 10 7.23 -3.83 2.23
CA GLY A 10 5.93 -3.49 2.82
C GLY A 10 5.75 -1.99 3.01
N ILE A 11 6.75 -1.31 3.57
CA ILE A 11 6.76 0.14 3.76
C ILE A 11 6.66 0.89 2.43
N VAL A 12 7.46 0.48 1.43
CA VAL A 12 7.43 1.10 0.10
C VAL A 12 6.04 0.97 -0.53
N LEU A 13 5.44 -0.22 -0.45
CA LEU A 13 4.09 -0.45 -0.97
C LEU A 13 3.02 0.38 -0.26
N MET A 14 3.12 0.54 1.07
CA MET A 14 2.22 1.41 1.82
C MET A 14 2.34 2.86 1.35
N VAL A 15 3.56 3.39 1.21
CA VAL A 15 3.78 4.78 0.79
C VAL A 15 3.28 4.99 -0.64
N VAL A 16 3.73 4.16 -1.58
CA VAL A 16 3.36 4.29 -2.99
C VAL A 16 1.86 4.08 -3.20
N GLY A 17 1.28 3.05 -2.57
CA GLY A 17 -0.16 2.78 -2.64
C GLY A 17 -0.99 3.91 -2.06
N THR A 18 -0.58 4.50 -0.94
CA THR A 18 -1.30 5.63 -0.32
C THR A 18 -1.27 6.86 -1.21
N LEU A 19 -0.10 7.17 -1.78
CA LEU A 19 0.03 8.28 -2.74
C LEU A 19 -0.80 8.03 -4.00
N ALA A 20 -0.87 6.79 -4.47
CA ALA A 20 -1.67 6.41 -5.62
C ALA A 20 -3.20 6.49 -5.39
N LEU A 21 -3.66 6.60 -4.13
CA LEU A 21 -5.07 6.85 -3.82
C LEU A 21 -5.47 8.33 -3.91
N ILE A 22 -4.52 9.26 -3.99
CA ILE A 22 -4.78 10.71 -4.03
C ILE A 22 -5.77 11.11 -5.13
N PRO A 23 -5.67 10.62 -6.38
CA PRO A 23 -6.64 10.98 -7.42
C PRO A 23 -8.08 10.68 -7.02
N GLY A 24 -8.33 9.62 -6.24
CA GLY A 24 -9.67 9.19 -5.84
C GLY A 24 -10.45 10.18 -4.97
N VAL A 25 -9.81 11.22 -4.44
CA VAL A 25 -10.48 12.29 -3.68
C VAL A 25 -10.84 13.51 -4.54
N ALA A 26 -10.38 13.55 -5.79
CA ALA A 26 -10.70 14.64 -6.70
C ALA A 26 -12.14 14.52 -7.23
N PRO A 27 -12.83 15.63 -7.51
CA PRO A 27 -14.16 15.59 -8.11
C PRO A 27 -14.14 15.18 -9.60
N GLU A 28 -13.00 15.32 -10.27
CA GLU A 28 -12.84 15.13 -11.73
C GLU A 28 -11.89 13.97 -12.05
N VAL A 29 -12.24 12.75 -11.61
CA VAL A 29 -11.41 11.56 -11.84
C VAL A 29 -11.80 10.86 -13.13
N THR A 30 -10.81 10.64 -14.00
CA THR A 30 -10.98 9.87 -15.24
C THR A 30 -11.29 8.39 -14.94
N THR A 31 -11.92 7.69 -15.89
CA THR A 31 -12.19 6.25 -15.76
C THR A 31 -10.92 5.42 -15.50
N LEU A 32 -9.80 5.82 -16.10
CA LEU A 32 -8.52 5.14 -15.91
C LEU A 32 -8.02 5.32 -14.47
N GLU A 33 -8.07 6.52 -13.93
CA GLU A 33 -7.66 6.79 -12.55
C GLU A 33 -8.55 6.04 -11.56
N GLN A 34 -9.87 5.95 -11.79
CA GLN A 34 -10.77 5.13 -10.98
C GLN A 34 -10.39 3.65 -11.00
N LEU A 35 -10.01 3.12 -12.17
CA LEU A 35 -9.55 1.74 -12.31
C LEU A 35 -8.22 1.51 -11.55
N LEU A 36 -7.34 2.50 -11.53
CA LEU A 36 -6.06 2.44 -10.82
C LEU A 36 -6.19 2.53 -9.28
N LEU A 37 -7.34 2.95 -8.75
CA LEU A 37 -7.59 2.90 -7.30
C LEU A 37 -7.59 1.46 -6.76
N PHE A 38 -7.99 0.47 -7.57
CA PHE A 38 -7.98 -0.94 -7.17
C PHE A 38 -6.56 -1.45 -6.86
N PRO A 39 -5.59 -1.39 -7.79
CA PRO A 39 -4.22 -1.78 -7.49
C PRO A 39 -3.56 -0.89 -6.42
N ALA A 40 -3.93 0.40 -6.32
CA ALA A 40 -3.46 1.26 -5.23
C ALA A 40 -3.90 0.74 -3.85
N ALA A 41 -5.18 0.41 -3.69
CA ALA A 41 -5.72 -0.18 -2.47
C ALA A 41 -5.09 -1.55 -2.16
N ALA A 42 -4.88 -2.37 -3.19
CA ALA A 42 -4.20 -3.66 -3.05
C ALA A 42 -2.75 -3.49 -2.57
N ALA A 43 -2.02 -2.50 -3.09
CA ALA A 43 -0.66 -2.19 -2.67
C ALA A 43 -0.60 -1.77 -1.19
N VAL A 44 -1.50 -0.90 -0.73
CA VAL A 44 -1.58 -0.52 0.70
C VAL A 44 -1.90 -1.72 1.57
N THR A 45 -2.87 -2.54 1.16
CA THR A 45 -3.31 -3.73 1.89
C THR A 45 -2.16 -4.72 2.04
N TYR A 46 -1.49 -5.04 0.94
CA TYR A 46 -0.38 -5.97 0.94
C TYR A 46 0.85 -5.40 1.67
N GLY A 47 1.12 -4.10 1.52
CA GLY A 47 2.18 -3.41 2.25
C GLY A 47 2.00 -3.52 3.76
N THR A 48 0.77 -3.25 4.24
CA THR A 48 0.41 -3.38 5.65
C THR A 48 0.59 -4.81 6.15
N TYR A 49 0.17 -5.81 5.36
CA TYR A 49 0.36 -7.21 5.70
C TYR A 49 1.84 -7.60 5.81
N LEU A 50 2.69 -7.14 4.88
CA LEU A 50 4.12 -7.46 4.89
C LEU A 50 4.83 -6.87 6.12
N VAL A 51 4.51 -5.63 6.47
CA VAL A 51 5.04 -4.97 7.68
C VAL A 51 4.51 -5.65 8.94
N GLY A 52 3.20 -5.93 9.00
CA GLY A 52 2.56 -6.57 10.16
C GLY A 52 2.99 -8.02 10.40
N THR A 53 3.57 -8.67 9.40
CA THR A 53 4.08 -10.05 9.49
C THR A 53 5.61 -10.13 9.38
N GLU A 54 6.32 -9.02 9.51
CA GLU A 54 7.78 -8.98 9.38
C GLU A 54 8.51 -9.72 10.52
N GLY A 55 7.96 -9.71 11.73
CA GLY A 55 8.51 -10.43 12.89
C GLY A 55 7.90 -11.81 13.12
N ASP A 56 8.40 -12.53 14.13
CA ASP A 56 7.82 -13.80 14.63
C ASP A 56 6.43 -13.64 15.28
N GLY A 57 5.90 -12.41 15.31
CA GLY A 57 4.57 -12.09 15.81
C GLY A 57 3.48 -12.38 14.78
N ARG A 58 2.35 -12.89 15.27
CA ARG A 58 1.13 -13.15 14.48
C ARG A 58 0.72 -11.89 13.69
N PRO A 59 0.20 -12.02 12.45
CA PRO A 59 -0.41 -10.90 11.74
C PRO A 59 -1.44 -10.24 12.65
N VAL A 60 -1.28 -8.93 12.92
CA VAL A 60 -2.32 -8.09 13.53
C VAL A 60 -3.11 -7.37 12.46
#